data_AF-A0A8T4BPL8-F1
#
_entry.id   AF-A0A8T4BPL8-F1
#
_cell.length_a   1.000
_cell.length_b   1.000
_cell.length_c   1.000
_cell.angle_alpha   90.00
_cell.angle_beta   90.00
_cell.angle_gamma   90.00
#
_symmetry.space_group_name_H-M   'P 1'
#
loop_
_entity.id
_entity.type
_entity.pdbx_description
1 polymer ?
#
loop_
_entity_poly.entity_id
_entity_poly.type
_entity_poly.pdbx_seq_one_letter_code
_entity_poly.pdbx_strand_id
1 'polypeptide(L)'
;MRLGSRSSNEYIQLLNEKNESIQKLYLPKMIDLTKMIDVKVMMGDSTITEQKTFDPKLVSDYFQKINDSLKEWSLQDVSITNNQDVRRIFTKFEIREGNYLISGHLSLQFHVLLYYKPVQRVIDCQKELSKIVDLTKNEQEQLSDNSDQIVLNKLKEMGYKDFDHQKLFEVFYENDEFREKVFAEIQKDAGVDFQELSEKKTKLFSELDSLLVETYQTSPVLIDDPKLVGGEEGCLLSIDLEFIKNGNREGVFDPRKMSDSTKENILKHLTELEKVIQE
;
A
#
# COMPACT_ATOMS: atom_id res chain seq x y z
N MET A 1 -29.20 -7.33 -9.08
CA MET A 1 -29.60 -6.00 -9.57
C MET A 1 -29.06 -4.95 -8.63
N ARG A 2 -28.26 -4.01 -9.14
CA ARG A 2 -27.73 -2.89 -8.37
C ARG A 2 -28.81 -1.83 -8.13
N LEU A 3 -29.03 -1.47 -6.86
CA LEU A 3 -29.90 -0.34 -6.50
C LEU A 3 -29.27 0.98 -6.96
N GLY A 4 -30.10 1.90 -7.44
CA GLY A 4 -29.68 3.12 -8.15
C GLY A 4 -29.71 3.00 -9.68
N SER A 5 -29.91 1.80 -10.22
CA SER A 5 -30.09 1.60 -11.67
C SER A 5 -31.47 2.08 -12.12
N ARG A 6 -31.57 2.70 -13.30
CA ARG A 6 -32.87 3.13 -13.87
C ARG A 6 -33.82 1.93 -14.02
N SER A 7 -35.04 2.08 -13.52
CA SER A 7 -36.09 1.06 -13.60
C SER A 7 -37.45 1.70 -13.79
N SER A 8 -38.32 1.04 -14.56
CA SER A 8 -39.73 1.41 -14.72
C SER A 8 -40.65 0.73 -13.70
N ASN A 9 -40.12 -0.14 -12.84
CA ASN A 9 -40.89 -0.81 -11.80
C ASN A 9 -41.00 0.08 -10.55
N GLU A 10 -42.22 0.36 -10.10
CA GLU A 10 -42.52 1.24 -8.95
C GLU A 10 -41.81 0.80 -7.67
N TYR A 11 -41.80 -0.50 -7.38
CA TYR A 11 -41.13 -1.02 -6.18
C TYR A 11 -39.61 -0.84 -6.26
N ILE A 12 -39.00 -1.01 -7.44
CA ILE A 12 -37.56 -0.75 -7.62
C ILE A 12 -37.24 0.75 -7.52
N GLN A 13 -38.13 1.62 -8.02
CA GLN A 13 -37.97 3.06 -7.83
C GLN A 13 -37.97 3.44 -6.34
N LEU A 14 -38.86 2.86 -5.55
CA LEU A 14 -38.87 3.03 -4.09
C LEU A 14 -37.57 2.57 -3.43
N LEU A 15 -37.02 1.42 -3.83
CA LEU A 15 -35.72 0.95 -3.33
C LEU A 15 -34.57 1.86 -3.76
N ASN A 16 -34.63 2.43 -4.96
CA ASN A 16 -33.64 3.39 -5.43
C ASN A 16 -33.67 4.70 -4.64
N GLU A 17 -34.86 5.24 -4.34
CA GLU A 17 -35.02 6.42 -3.48
C GLU A 17 -34.43 6.15 -2.08
N LYS A 18 -34.66 4.95 -1.55
CA LYS A 18 -34.06 4.54 -0.27
C LYS A 18 -32.54 4.48 -0.34
N ASN A 19 -31.98 3.88 -1.40
CA ASN A 19 -30.55 3.85 -1.63
C ASN A 19 -29.94 5.26 -1.76
N GLU A 20 -30.61 6.18 -2.46
CA GLU A 20 -30.18 7.58 -2.53
C GLU A 20 -30.16 8.26 -1.15
N SER A 21 -31.16 8.01 -0.31
CA SER A 21 -31.20 8.54 1.06
C SER A 21 -30.01 8.04 1.90
N ILE A 22 -29.72 6.73 1.82
CA ILE A 22 -28.57 6.11 2.46
C ILE A 22 -27.26 6.75 1.98
N GLN A 23 -27.09 6.92 0.67
CA GLN A 23 -25.89 7.55 0.09
C GLN A 23 -25.71 9.01 0.56
N LYS A 24 -26.80 9.77 0.69
CA LYS A 24 -26.80 11.16 1.19
C LYS A 24 -26.38 11.25 2.66
N LEU A 25 -26.57 10.21 3.46
CA LEU A 25 -26.09 10.13 4.84
C LEU A 25 -24.63 9.64 4.92
N TYR A 26 -24.27 8.67 4.08
CA TYR A 26 -22.95 8.06 4.07
C TYR A 26 -21.85 9.03 3.64
N LEU A 27 -22.04 9.77 2.54
CA LEU A 27 -20.99 10.63 1.98
C LEU A 27 -20.52 11.73 2.96
N PRO A 28 -21.40 12.49 3.63
CA PRO A 28 -20.98 13.45 4.66
C PRO A 28 -20.19 12.81 5.80
N LYS A 29 -20.58 11.61 6.25
CA LYS A 29 -19.85 10.87 7.29
C LYS A 29 -18.44 10.52 6.82
N MET A 30 -18.29 10.05 5.58
CA MET A 30 -16.98 9.77 5.01
C MET A 30 -16.12 11.03 4.88
N ILE A 31 -16.69 12.15 4.43
CA ILE A 31 -15.99 13.45 4.38
C ILE A 31 -15.41 13.84 5.75
N ASP A 32 -16.18 13.65 6.82
CA ASP A 32 -15.75 13.95 8.19
C ASP A 32 -14.65 12.99 8.68
N LEU A 33 -14.82 11.68 8.46
CA LEU A 33 -13.85 10.66 8.88
C LEU A 33 -12.53 10.75 8.10
N THR A 34 -12.56 11.22 6.86
CA THR A 34 -11.37 11.41 6.01
C THR A 34 -10.92 12.88 5.97
N LYS A 35 -11.28 13.67 6.99
CA LYS A 35 -10.86 15.06 7.07
C LYS A 35 -9.35 15.15 7.17
N MET A 36 -8.74 15.83 6.20
CA MET A 36 -7.30 15.99 6.12
C MET A 36 -6.78 16.92 7.23
N ILE A 37 -5.71 16.49 7.88
CA ILE A 37 -4.91 17.25 8.83
C ILE A 37 -3.51 17.46 8.27
N ASP A 38 -2.89 18.59 8.60
CA ASP A 38 -1.52 18.88 8.21
C ASP A 38 -0.55 18.22 9.20
N VAL A 39 0.45 17.53 8.65
CA VAL A 39 1.52 16.86 9.39
C VAL A 39 2.88 17.25 8.81
N LYS A 40 3.86 17.46 9.69
CA LYS A 40 5.24 17.72 9.27
C LYS A 40 5.95 16.42 8.97
N VAL A 41 6.56 16.35 7.80
CA VAL A 41 7.32 15.21 7.33
C VAL A 41 8.63 15.66 6.70
N MET A 42 9.58 14.74 6.57
CA MET A 42 10.88 14.99 5.96
C MET A 42 11.00 14.25 4.63
N MET A 43 11.43 14.97 3.61
CA MET A 43 11.73 14.45 2.27
C MET A 43 13.08 13.72 2.26
N GLY A 44 13.35 12.95 1.19
CA GLY A 44 14.62 12.24 1.02
C GLY A 44 15.85 13.14 0.97
N ASP A 45 15.69 14.43 0.67
CA ASP A 45 16.75 15.46 0.64
C ASP A 45 16.91 16.19 1.98
N SER A 46 16.34 15.67 3.07
CA SER A 46 16.28 16.29 4.40
C SER A 46 15.41 17.56 4.52
N THR A 47 14.68 17.97 3.48
CA THR A 47 13.77 19.11 3.56
C THR A 47 12.54 18.77 4.41
N ILE A 48 12.21 19.61 5.39
CA ILE A 48 10.97 19.49 6.16
C ILE A 48 9.85 20.20 5.42
N THR A 49 8.75 19.49 5.18
CA THR A 49 7.55 20.00 4.51
C THR A 49 6.30 19.62 5.28
N GLU A 50 5.19 20.29 4.98
CA GLU A 50 3.86 19.95 5.49
C GLU A 50 3.12 19.13 4.43
N GLN A 51 2.54 18.01 4.85
CA GLN A 51 1.71 17.14 4.03
C GLN A 51 0.34 16.97 4.67
N LYS A 52 -0.65 16.70 3.83
CA LYS A 52 -2.01 16.39 4.28
C LYS A 52 -2.18 14.88 4.42
N THR A 53 -2.80 14.47 5.52
CA THR A 53 -3.14 13.08 5.79
C THR A 53 -4.46 12.97 6.54
N PHE A 54 -5.12 11.81 6.54
CA PHE A 54 -6.21 11.49 7.44
C PHE A 54 -5.88 10.26 8.29
N ASP A 55 -6.73 9.90 9.25
CA ASP A 55 -6.56 8.68 10.06
C ASP A 55 -7.45 7.53 9.51
N PRO A 56 -6.87 6.52 8.83
CA PRO A 56 -7.63 5.37 8.31
C PRO A 56 -8.28 4.51 9.40
N LYS A 57 -7.83 4.63 10.66
CA LYS A 57 -8.45 3.93 11.78
C LYS A 57 -9.86 4.42 12.03
N LEU A 58 -10.14 5.71 11.86
CA LEU A 58 -11.48 6.28 12.05
C LEU A 58 -12.51 5.63 11.12
N VAL A 59 -12.11 5.37 9.88
CA VAL A 59 -12.95 4.70 8.86
C VAL A 59 -13.13 3.22 9.21
N SER A 60 -12.05 2.55 9.63
CA SER A 60 -12.12 1.14 10.04
C SER A 60 -13.02 0.96 11.27
N ASP A 61 -12.91 1.83 12.27
CA ASP A 61 -13.75 1.85 13.46
C ASP A 61 -15.21 2.13 13.09
N TYR A 62 -15.48 3.03 12.14
CA TYR A 62 -16.84 3.30 11.65
C TYR A 62 -17.45 2.08 10.95
N PHE A 63 -16.71 1.42 10.05
CA PHE A 63 -17.20 0.20 9.40
C PHE A 63 -17.42 -0.93 10.40
N GLN A 64 -16.58 -1.04 11.43
CA GLN A 64 -16.78 -2.02 12.49
C GLN A 64 -18.05 -1.72 13.29
N LYS A 65 -18.32 -0.45 13.62
CA LYS A 65 -19.57 -0.06 14.28
C LYS A 65 -20.80 -0.41 13.46
N ILE A 66 -20.75 -0.23 12.13
CA ILE A 66 -21.83 -0.66 11.23
C ILE A 66 -22.05 -2.17 11.35
N ASN A 67 -20.96 -2.95 11.24
CA ASN A 67 -21.02 -4.41 11.40
C ASN A 67 -21.64 -4.80 12.75
N ASP A 68 -21.20 -4.21 13.86
CA ASP A 68 -21.68 -4.53 15.20
C ASP A 68 -23.19 -4.21 15.40
N SER A 69 -23.70 -3.22 14.66
CA SER A 69 -25.12 -2.84 14.68
C SER A 69 -26.02 -3.73 13.82
N LEU A 70 -25.49 -4.35 12.76
CA LEU A 70 -26.24 -5.21 11.82
C LEU A 70 -26.33 -6.68 12.29
N LYS A 71 -27.05 -6.92 13.39
CA LYS A 71 -27.05 -8.21 14.11
C LYS A 71 -27.57 -9.42 13.34
N GLU A 72 -28.56 -9.23 12.45
CA GLU A 72 -29.18 -10.32 11.68
C GLU A 72 -28.49 -10.55 10.33
N TRP A 73 -27.50 -9.74 9.99
CA TRP A 73 -26.79 -9.81 8.73
C TRP A 73 -25.61 -10.79 8.84
N SER A 74 -25.31 -11.44 7.72
CA SER A 74 -24.03 -12.12 7.52
C SER A 74 -22.98 -11.06 7.20
N LEU A 75 -21.91 -11.00 7.98
CA LEU A 75 -20.92 -9.92 7.92
C LEU A 75 -19.55 -10.47 7.52
N GLN A 76 -18.85 -9.73 6.68
CA GLN A 76 -17.41 -9.86 6.48
C GLN A 76 -16.70 -8.86 7.41
N ASP A 77 -15.67 -9.31 8.11
CA ASP A 77 -14.84 -8.43 8.93
C ASP A 77 -14.23 -7.29 8.11
N VAL A 78 -14.02 -6.15 8.76
CA VAL A 78 -13.36 -5.00 8.14
C VAL A 78 -11.97 -5.42 7.68
N SER A 79 -11.74 -5.31 6.39
CA SER A 79 -10.55 -5.80 5.72
C SER A 79 -9.78 -4.65 5.08
N ILE A 80 -8.45 -4.76 5.06
CA ILE A 80 -7.57 -3.79 4.42
C ILE A 80 -6.74 -4.48 3.33
N THR A 81 -6.79 -3.99 2.10
CA THR A 81 -5.88 -4.43 1.03
C THR A 81 -4.60 -3.60 1.04
N ASN A 82 -3.48 -4.24 0.75
CA ASN A 82 -2.19 -3.57 0.60
C ASN A 82 -1.65 -3.81 -0.82
N ASN A 83 -2.03 -2.95 -1.77
CA ASN A 83 -1.55 -3.04 -3.15
C ASN A 83 -0.64 -1.85 -3.46
N GLN A 84 0.66 -2.00 -3.20
CA GLN A 84 1.66 -0.95 -3.40
C GLN A 84 1.26 0.37 -2.73
N ASP A 85 0.93 1.38 -3.53
CA ASP A 85 0.56 2.73 -3.14
C ASP A 85 -0.96 2.91 -2.99
N VAL A 86 -1.78 1.97 -3.44
CA VAL A 86 -3.25 2.02 -3.30
C VAL A 86 -3.72 1.03 -2.23
N ARG A 87 -4.41 1.55 -1.22
CA ARG A 87 -5.03 0.75 -0.17
C ARG A 87 -6.53 0.91 -0.17
N ARG A 88 -7.21 -0.11 0.34
CA ARG A 88 -8.66 -0.16 0.45
C ARG A 88 -9.06 -0.68 1.80
N ILE A 89 -9.87 0.08 2.54
CA ILE A 89 -10.61 -0.41 3.70
C ILE A 89 -12.01 -0.74 3.23
N PHE A 90 -12.51 -1.94 3.50
CA PHE A 90 -13.85 -2.33 3.07
C PHE A 90 -14.50 -3.33 4.03
N THR A 91 -15.84 -3.34 4.01
CA THR A 91 -16.67 -4.36 4.65
C THR A 91 -17.79 -4.76 3.69
N LYS A 92 -18.24 -6.00 3.81
CA LYS A 92 -19.38 -6.53 3.06
C LYS A 92 -20.36 -7.17 4.02
N PHE A 93 -21.63 -7.05 3.71
CA PHE A 93 -22.69 -7.63 4.52
C PHE A 93 -23.82 -8.12 3.62
N GLU A 94 -24.51 -9.17 4.03
CA GLU A 94 -25.66 -9.69 3.30
C GLU A 94 -26.75 -10.23 4.23
N ILE A 95 -28.01 -10.05 3.85
CA ILE A 95 -29.16 -10.62 4.54
C ILE A 95 -30.13 -11.23 3.54
N ARG A 96 -30.71 -12.36 3.92
CA ARG A 96 -31.62 -13.12 3.07
C ARG A 96 -33.07 -12.90 3.50
N GLU A 97 -33.91 -12.57 2.54
CA GLU A 97 -35.36 -12.46 2.71
C GLU A 97 -36.06 -13.44 1.74
N GLY A 98 -36.45 -14.61 2.24
CA GLY A 98 -37.01 -15.68 1.41
C GLY A 98 -36.02 -16.16 0.33
N ASN A 99 -36.37 -15.95 -0.95
CA ASN A 99 -35.50 -16.25 -2.08
C ASN A 99 -34.74 -15.02 -2.60
N TYR A 100 -34.66 -13.95 -1.82
CA TYR A 100 -33.94 -12.74 -2.21
C TYR A 100 -32.77 -12.50 -1.25
N LEU A 101 -31.70 -11.95 -1.79
CA LEU A 101 -30.49 -11.58 -1.07
C LEU A 101 -30.26 -10.09 -1.23
N ILE A 102 -30.18 -9.38 -0.11
CA ILE A 102 -29.68 -8.01 -0.08
C ILE A 102 -28.21 -8.12 0.28
N SER A 103 -27.33 -7.52 -0.51
CA SER A 103 -25.92 -7.41 -0.16
C SER A 103 -25.46 -5.97 -0.25
N GLY A 104 -24.60 -5.57 0.67
CA GLY A 104 -23.99 -4.26 0.71
C GLY A 104 -22.47 -4.36 0.73
N HIS A 105 -21.82 -3.38 0.11
CA HIS A 105 -20.38 -3.24 0.09
C HIS A 105 -20.03 -1.77 0.33
N LEU A 106 -19.35 -1.54 1.46
CA LEU A 106 -18.79 -0.26 1.85
C LEU A 106 -17.29 -0.32 1.64
N SER A 107 -16.73 0.71 1.03
CA SER A 107 -15.29 0.77 0.78
C SER A 107 -14.79 2.21 0.79
N LEU A 108 -13.53 2.39 1.20
CA LEU A 108 -12.74 3.59 0.99
C LEU A 108 -11.43 3.19 0.32
N GLN A 109 -11.11 3.81 -0.80
CA GLN A 109 -9.86 3.65 -1.53
C GLN A 109 -9.03 4.93 -1.46
N PHE A 110 -7.76 4.79 -1.07
CA PHE A 110 -6.85 5.89 -0.77
C PHE A 110 -5.41 5.54 -1.14
N HIS A 111 -4.60 6.56 -1.41
CA HIS A 111 -3.17 6.41 -1.66
C HIS A 111 -2.34 6.52 -0.38
N VAL A 112 -1.22 5.83 -0.37
CA VAL A 112 -0.20 5.86 0.67
C VAL A 112 1.08 6.48 0.12
N LEU A 113 1.53 7.56 0.75
CA LEU A 113 2.81 8.19 0.44
C LEU A 113 3.76 8.01 1.63
N LEU A 114 5.02 7.66 1.33
CA LEU A 114 6.06 7.43 2.32
C LEU A 114 6.97 8.65 2.44
N TYR A 115 7.18 9.08 3.69
CA TYR A 115 8.11 10.13 4.05
C TYR A 115 8.94 9.71 5.25
N TYR A 116 9.97 10.48 5.60
CA TYR A 116 10.71 10.28 6.85
C TYR A 116 10.12 11.09 8.01
N LYS A 117 10.31 10.58 9.22
CA LYS A 117 10.09 11.37 10.45
C LYS A 117 11.00 12.60 10.45
N PRO A 118 10.51 13.78 10.86
CA PRO A 118 11.33 15.00 10.93
C PRO A 118 12.25 14.98 12.16
N VAL A 119 13.21 14.05 12.18
CA VAL A 119 14.15 13.84 13.28
C VAL A 119 15.60 13.88 12.79
N GLN A 120 16.50 14.39 13.63
CA GLN A 120 17.92 14.55 13.30
C GLN A 120 18.57 13.23 12.84
N ARG A 121 18.13 12.09 13.39
CA ARG A 121 18.71 10.79 13.06
C ARG A 121 18.60 10.43 11.58
N VAL A 122 17.53 10.85 10.89
CA VAL A 122 17.39 10.64 9.44
C VAL A 122 18.52 11.34 8.68
N ILE A 123 18.78 12.60 9.03
CA ILE A 123 19.85 13.42 8.44
C ILE A 123 21.21 12.78 8.71
N ASP A 124 21.44 12.30 9.94
CA ASP A 124 22.70 11.67 10.32
C ASP A 124 22.93 10.38 9.51
N CYS A 125 21.91 9.51 9.40
CA CYS A 125 21.97 8.30 8.59
C CYS A 125 22.26 8.61 7.12
N GLN A 126 21.60 9.62 6.54
CA GLN A 126 21.83 10.06 5.16
C GLN A 126 23.25 10.60 4.94
N LYS A 127 23.78 11.39 5.88
CA LYS A 127 25.18 11.87 5.84
C LYS A 127 26.18 10.73 5.96
N GLU A 128 25.94 9.78 6.85
CA GLU A 128 26.79 8.59 6.99
C GLU A 128 26.79 7.74 5.71
N LEU A 129 25.62 7.52 5.10
CA LEU A 129 25.51 6.85 3.82
C LEU A 129 26.25 7.59 2.69
N SER A 130 26.12 8.91 2.61
CA SER A 130 26.85 9.72 1.63
C SER A 130 28.36 9.52 1.75
N LYS A 131 28.90 9.56 2.98
CA LYS A 131 30.33 9.31 3.22
C LYS A 131 30.77 7.93 2.76
N ILE A 132 29.96 6.89 3.00
CA ILE A 132 30.24 5.52 2.53
C ILE A 132 30.28 5.48 1.00
N VAL A 133 29.34 6.15 0.32
CA VAL A 133 29.29 6.23 -1.14
C VAL A 133 30.49 7.00 -1.70
N ASP A 134 30.87 8.12 -1.09
CA ASP A 134 32.02 8.92 -1.52
C ASP A 134 33.33 8.13 -1.36
N LEU A 135 33.50 7.42 -0.23
CA LEU A 135 34.65 6.55 0.00
C LEU A 135 34.72 5.43 -1.05
N THR A 136 33.63 4.70 -1.24
CA THR A 136 33.60 3.59 -2.21
C THR A 136 33.78 4.04 -3.66
N LYS A 137 33.27 5.22 -4.03
CA LYS A 137 33.45 5.79 -5.37
C LYS A 137 34.91 6.20 -5.61
N ASN A 138 35.53 6.89 -4.67
CA ASN A 138 36.93 7.30 -4.77
C ASN A 138 37.86 6.08 -4.90
N GLU A 139 37.58 5.00 -4.18
CA GLU A 139 38.37 3.77 -4.29
C GLU A 139 38.11 3.01 -5.57
N GLN A 140 36.87 2.98 -6.07
CA GLN A 140 36.56 2.40 -7.39
C GLN A 140 37.25 3.17 -8.53
N GLU A 141 37.30 4.49 -8.47
CA GLU A 141 38.05 5.31 -9.44
C GLU A 141 39.57 5.06 -9.34
N GLN A 142 40.13 4.99 -8.11
CA GLN A 142 41.54 4.64 -7.90
C GLN A 142 41.89 3.24 -8.40
N LEU A 143 41.01 2.26 -8.17
CA LEU A 143 41.16 0.90 -8.67
C LEU A 143 41.00 0.82 -10.19
N SER A 144 40.08 1.58 -10.79
CA SER A 144 39.86 1.59 -12.23
C SER A 144 41.04 2.19 -12.99
N ASP A 145 41.53 3.36 -12.56
CA ASP A 145 42.56 4.13 -13.28
C ASP A 145 43.96 3.52 -13.16
N ASN A 146 44.21 2.70 -12.12
CA ASN A 146 45.51 2.09 -11.86
C ASN A 146 45.47 0.55 -11.69
N SER A 147 44.36 -0.12 -12.02
CA SER A 147 44.12 -1.56 -11.77
C SER A 147 45.30 -2.45 -12.17
N ASP A 148 45.74 -2.36 -13.42
CA ASP A 148 46.82 -3.17 -13.96
C ASP A 148 48.15 -2.91 -13.23
N GLN A 149 48.44 -1.64 -12.91
CA GLN A 149 49.69 -1.27 -12.26
C GLN A 149 49.69 -1.61 -10.76
N ILE A 150 48.54 -1.50 -10.08
CA ILE A 150 48.36 -1.89 -8.68
C ILE A 150 48.51 -3.41 -8.54
N VAL A 151 47.83 -4.18 -9.40
CA VAL A 151 47.95 -5.63 -9.42
C VAL A 151 49.40 -6.04 -9.69
N LEU A 152 50.06 -5.45 -10.70
CA LEU A 152 51.47 -5.73 -11.00
C LEU A 152 52.42 -5.36 -9.85
N ASN A 153 52.21 -4.22 -9.19
CA ASN A 153 53.02 -3.81 -8.04
C ASN A 153 52.82 -4.77 -6.86
N LYS A 154 51.58 -5.18 -6.57
CA LYS A 154 51.29 -6.11 -5.48
C LYS A 154 51.86 -7.50 -5.74
N LEU A 155 51.75 -8.00 -6.97
CA LEU A 155 52.40 -9.25 -7.37
C LEU A 155 53.92 -9.20 -7.18
N LYS A 156 54.57 -8.07 -7.52
CA LYS A 156 56.00 -7.88 -7.26
C LYS A 156 56.32 -7.80 -5.76
N GLU A 157 55.47 -7.19 -4.95
CA GLU A 157 55.62 -7.15 -3.48
C GLU A 157 55.48 -8.54 -2.84
N MET A 158 54.55 -9.36 -3.32
CA MET A 158 54.30 -10.74 -2.85
C MET A 158 55.41 -11.74 -3.26
N GLY A 159 56.47 -11.27 -3.94
CA GLY A 159 57.67 -12.07 -4.24
C GLY A 159 57.85 -12.46 -5.71
N TYR A 160 56.94 -12.07 -6.61
CA TYR A 160 57.02 -12.38 -8.04
C TYR A 160 57.84 -11.34 -8.84
N LYS A 161 58.93 -10.83 -8.25
CA LYS A 161 59.73 -9.72 -8.82
C LYS A 161 60.43 -10.07 -10.14
N ASP A 162 60.71 -11.35 -10.36
CA ASP A 162 61.46 -11.85 -11.51
C ASP A 162 60.57 -12.28 -12.69
N PHE A 163 59.24 -12.15 -12.55
CA PHE A 163 58.30 -12.50 -13.60
C PHE A 163 58.10 -11.29 -14.53
N ASP A 164 58.07 -11.55 -15.84
CA ASP A 164 57.65 -10.52 -16.80
C ASP A 164 56.15 -10.23 -16.67
N HIS A 165 55.71 -9.09 -17.20
CA HIS A 165 54.32 -8.65 -17.07
C HIS A 165 53.32 -9.68 -17.61
N GLN A 166 53.67 -10.38 -18.68
CA GLN A 166 52.78 -11.35 -19.32
C GLN A 166 52.55 -12.56 -18.42
N LYS A 167 53.63 -13.10 -17.84
CA LYS A 167 53.58 -14.24 -16.92
C LYS A 167 52.90 -13.91 -15.60
N LEU A 168 53.00 -12.66 -15.14
CA LEU A 168 52.27 -12.17 -13.96
C LEU A 168 50.76 -12.17 -14.18
N PHE A 169 50.29 -11.73 -15.35
CA PHE A 169 48.87 -11.78 -15.68
C PHE A 169 48.37 -13.21 -15.90
N GLU A 170 49.15 -14.08 -16.55
CA GLU A 170 48.79 -15.51 -16.69
C GLU A 170 48.58 -16.16 -15.32
N VAL A 171 49.49 -15.99 -14.37
CA VAL A 171 49.35 -16.56 -13.01
C VAL A 171 48.15 -15.96 -12.27
N PHE A 172 47.86 -14.67 -12.45
CA PHE A 172 46.69 -14.01 -11.85
C PHE A 172 45.36 -14.50 -12.43
N TYR A 173 45.28 -14.74 -13.74
CA TYR A 173 44.06 -15.17 -14.42
C TYR A 173 43.87 -16.70 -14.44
N GLU A 174 44.90 -17.52 -14.31
CA GLU A 174 44.77 -18.98 -14.32
C GLU A 174 44.50 -19.58 -12.94
N ASN A 175 44.79 -18.85 -11.86
CA ASN A 175 44.65 -19.34 -10.50
C ASN A 175 43.65 -18.50 -9.69
N ASP A 176 42.42 -18.99 -9.58
CA ASP A 176 41.33 -18.29 -8.89
C ASP A 176 41.63 -18.06 -7.39
N GLU A 177 42.23 -19.04 -6.70
CA GLU A 177 42.59 -18.90 -5.27
C GLU A 177 43.67 -17.84 -5.05
N PHE A 178 44.61 -17.74 -5.99
CA PHE A 178 45.64 -16.71 -5.98
C PHE A 178 45.07 -15.33 -6.29
N ARG A 179 44.15 -15.25 -7.27
CA ARG A 179 43.44 -14.02 -7.60
C ARG A 179 42.67 -13.46 -6.40
N GLU A 180 41.96 -14.32 -5.68
CA GLU A 180 41.24 -13.95 -4.46
C GLU A 180 42.18 -13.42 -3.37
N LYS A 181 43.36 -14.03 -3.19
CA LYS A 181 44.38 -13.55 -2.23
C LYS A 181 44.92 -12.16 -2.61
N VAL A 182 45.21 -11.94 -3.89
CA VAL A 182 45.70 -10.64 -4.38
C VAL A 182 44.62 -9.57 -4.22
N PHE A 183 43.35 -9.87 -4.54
CA PHE A 183 42.24 -8.94 -4.29
C PHE A 183 42.05 -8.64 -2.80
N ALA A 184 42.14 -9.64 -1.92
CA ALA A 184 42.04 -9.45 -0.48
C ALA A 184 43.19 -8.60 0.09
N GLU A 185 44.40 -8.72 -0.46
CA GLU A 185 45.52 -7.85 -0.07
C GLU A 185 45.37 -6.42 -0.62
N ILE A 186 44.87 -6.24 -1.85
CA ILE A 186 44.56 -4.91 -2.40
C ILE A 186 43.48 -4.23 -1.55
N GLN A 187 42.46 -4.96 -1.10
CA GLN A 187 41.45 -4.45 -0.18
C GLN A 187 42.04 -4.06 1.19
N LYS A 188 43.00 -4.83 1.71
CA LYS A 188 43.71 -4.49 2.95
C LYS A 188 44.58 -3.23 2.82
N ASP A 189 45.27 -3.06 1.70
CA ASP A 189 46.13 -1.90 1.44
C ASP A 189 45.35 -0.61 1.17
N ALA A 190 44.14 -0.70 0.62
CA ALA A 190 43.23 0.44 0.45
C ALA A 190 42.79 1.05 1.79
N GLY A 191 42.96 0.33 2.91
CA GLY A 191 42.62 0.83 4.25
C GLY A 191 41.12 0.89 4.53
N VAL A 192 40.29 0.33 3.65
CA VAL A 192 38.84 0.28 3.77
C VAL A 192 38.36 -1.16 3.78
N ASP A 193 37.74 -1.54 4.89
CA ASP A 193 37.03 -2.80 4.99
C ASP A 193 35.67 -2.67 4.26
N PHE A 194 35.67 -3.01 2.96
CA PHE A 194 34.47 -3.02 2.13
C PHE A 194 33.34 -3.87 2.72
N GLN A 195 33.67 -4.92 3.47
CA GLN A 195 32.69 -5.75 4.15
C GLN A 195 32.05 -4.98 5.31
N GLU A 196 32.85 -4.34 6.16
CA GLU A 196 32.35 -3.48 7.25
C GLU A 196 31.50 -2.31 6.70
N LEU A 197 31.93 -1.67 5.61
CA LEU A 197 31.16 -0.60 4.96
C LEU A 197 29.83 -1.10 4.39
N SER A 198 29.81 -2.28 3.77
CA SER A 198 28.59 -2.91 3.24
C SER A 198 27.61 -3.28 4.36
N GLU A 199 28.11 -3.84 5.46
CA GLU A 199 27.32 -4.13 6.65
C GLU A 199 26.75 -2.85 7.28
N LYS A 200 27.58 -1.80 7.40
CA LYS A 200 27.16 -0.50 7.91
C LYS A 200 26.09 0.13 7.02
N LYS A 201 26.26 0.08 5.69
CA LYS A 201 25.26 0.55 4.72
C LYS A 201 23.91 -0.15 4.90
N THR A 202 23.92 -1.48 5.04
CA THR A 202 22.69 -2.26 5.28
C THR A 202 22.00 -1.85 6.57
N LYS A 203 22.75 -1.70 7.67
CA LYS A 203 22.22 -1.23 8.97
C LYS A 203 21.58 0.16 8.86
N LEU A 204 22.23 1.08 8.16
CA LEU A 204 21.72 2.45 7.97
C LEU A 204 20.43 2.48 7.15
N PHE A 205 20.30 1.63 6.12
CA PHE A 205 19.03 1.51 5.38
C PHE A 205 17.91 0.96 6.24
N SER A 206 18.16 -0.12 7.00
CA SER A 206 17.15 -0.65 7.92
C SER A 206 16.72 0.36 8.98
N GLU A 207 17.65 1.20 9.45
CA GLU A 207 17.32 2.28 10.37
C GLU A 207 16.47 3.37 9.69
N LEU A 208 16.82 3.79 8.47
CA LEU A 208 16.01 4.73 7.69
C LEU A 208 14.60 4.18 7.44
N ASP A 209 14.46 2.90 7.10
CA ASP A 209 13.15 2.24 6.91
C ASP A 209 12.30 2.32 8.19
N SER A 210 12.90 2.13 9.37
CA SER A 210 12.20 2.27 10.67
C SER A 210 11.74 3.71 10.99
N LEU A 211 12.34 4.69 10.30
CA LEU A 211 12.03 6.11 10.42
C LEU A 211 11.05 6.59 9.35
N LEU A 212 10.56 5.70 8.47
CA LEU A 212 9.48 6.03 7.56
C LEU A 212 8.17 6.25 8.30
N VAL A 213 7.35 7.13 7.75
CA VAL A 213 5.97 7.41 8.12
C VAL A 213 5.12 7.42 6.87
N GLU A 214 3.92 6.87 7.01
CA GLU A 214 2.91 6.90 5.96
C GLU A 214 2.03 8.13 6.14
N THR A 215 1.70 8.74 5.01
CA THR A 215 0.59 9.70 4.92
C THR A 215 -0.44 9.14 3.95
N TYR A 216 -1.71 9.46 4.21
CA TYR A 216 -2.84 8.87 3.51
C TYR A 216 -3.62 9.95 2.78
N GLN A 217 -3.85 9.76 1.48
CA GLN A 217 -4.55 10.71 0.63
C GLN A 217 -5.76 10.07 -0.03
N THR A 218 -6.87 10.79 -0.05
CA THR A 218 -8.11 10.36 -0.69
C THR A 218 -8.94 11.56 -1.08
N SER A 219 -9.78 11.35 -2.08
CA SER A 219 -10.85 12.27 -2.45
C SER A 219 -12.15 11.77 -1.81
N PRO A 220 -12.85 12.55 -0.97
CA PRO A 220 -14.06 12.09 -0.29
C PRO A 220 -15.28 12.25 -1.21
N VAL A 221 -15.28 11.49 -2.31
CA VAL A 221 -16.36 11.45 -3.31
C VAL A 221 -16.93 10.04 -3.40
N LEU A 222 -18.21 9.93 -3.77
CA LEU A 222 -18.78 8.64 -4.11
C LEU A 222 -18.24 8.17 -5.47
N ILE A 223 -17.70 6.96 -5.49
CA ILE A 223 -17.27 6.26 -6.70
C ILE A 223 -18.12 5.00 -6.92
N ASP A 224 -18.09 4.46 -8.12
CA ASP A 224 -18.73 3.20 -8.49
C ASP A 224 -17.72 2.05 -8.54
N ASP A 225 -18.19 0.81 -8.73
CA ASP A 225 -17.29 -0.35 -8.79
C ASP A 225 -16.25 -0.27 -9.92
N PRO A 226 -16.60 0.14 -11.16
CA PRO A 226 -15.59 0.35 -12.21
C PRO A 226 -14.45 1.27 -11.80
N LYS A 227 -14.77 2.42 -11.20
CA LYS A 227 -13.78 3.37 -10.68
C LYS A 227 -12.95 2.79 -9.56
N LEU A 228 -13.60 2.09 -8.63
CA LEU A 228 -12.92 1.39 -7.53
C LEU A 228 -11.92 0.36 -8.06
N VAL A 229 -12.30 -0.44 -9.06
CA VAL A 229 -11.41 -1.41 -9.75
C VAL A 229 -10.30 -0.71 -10.52
N GLY A 230 -10.59 0.45 -11.12
CA GLY A 230 -9.64 1.27 -11.86
C GLY A 230 -8.59 1.98 -11.00
N GLY A 231 -8.66 1.88 -9.67
CA GLY A 231 -7.71 2.55 -8.77
C GLY A 231 -8.07 3.98 -8.42
N GLU A 232 -9.26 4.48 -8.80
CA GLU A 232 -9.69 5.85 -8.43
C GLU A 232 -9.90 5.97 -6.91
N GLU A 233 -9.44 7.07 -6.34
CA GLU A 233 -9.69 7.39 -4.93
C GLU A 233 -11.17 7.70 -4.68
N GLY A 234 -11.68 7.27 -3.54
CA GLY A 234 -13.07 7.54 -3.20
C GLY A 234 -13.67 6.56 -2.23
N CYS A 235 -14.90 6.88 -1.83
CA CYS A 235 -15.73 5.99 -1.05
C CYS A 235 -16.80 5.34 -1.93
N LEU A 236 -17.07 4.07 -1.69
CA LEU A 236 -18.15 3.31 -2.35
C LEU A 236 -19.17 2.94 -1.29
N LEU A 237 -20.45 3.14 -1.62
CA LEU A 237 -21.57 2.46 -0.99
C LEU A 237 -22.40 1.84 -2.10
N SER A 238 -22.47 0.53 -2.09
CA SER A 238 -23.13 -0.21 -3.15
C SER A 238 -24.03 -1.28 -2.55
N ILE A 239 -25.29 -1.30 -2.99
CA ILE A 239 -26.31 -2.24 -2.49
C ILE A 239 -26.89 -2.99 -3.68
N ASP A 240 -26.85 -4.32 -3.62
CA ASP A 240 -27.45 -5.21 -4.59
C ASP A 240 -28.63 -5.97 -4.00
N LEU A 241 -29.65 -6.13 -4.82
CA LEU A 241 -30.74 -7.07 -4.60
C LEU A 241 -30.65 -8.18 -5.64
N GLU A 242 -30.57 -9.43 -5.20
CA GLU A 242 -30.43 -10.62 -6.05
C GLU A 242 -31.52 -11.65 -5.73
N PHE A 243 -31.88 -12.47 -6.70
CA PHE A 243 -32.78 -13.61 -6.52
C PHE A 243 -31.97 -14.90 -6.44
N ILE A 244 -32.25 -15.74 -5.45
CA ILE A 244 -31.61 -17.03 -5.24
C ILE A 244 -32.47 -18.12 -5.87
N LYS A 245 -31.90 -18.84 -6.83
CA LYS A 245 -32.53 -19.99 -7.48
C LYS A 245 -31.54 -21.15 -7.57
N ASN A 246 -31.89 -22.30 -6.98
CA ASN A 246 -31.04 -23.50 -6.95
C ASN A 246 -29.60 -23.23 -6.44
N GLY A 247 -29.45 -22.32 -5.47
CA GLY A 247 -28.16 -21.91 -4.93
C GLY A 247 -27.40 -20.87 -5.75
N ASN A 248 -27.87 -20.55 -6.97
CA ASN A 248 -27.28 -19.51 -7.80
C ASN A 248 -27.90 -18.14 -7.49
N ARG A 249 -27.06 -17.10 -7.50
CA ARG A 249 -27.47 -15.69 -7.38
C ARG A 249 -27.77 -15.15 -8.78
N GLU A 250 -28.99 -14.67 -8.98
CA GLU A 250 -29.46 -14.09 -10.24
C GLU A 250 -29.71 -12.60 -10.05
N GLY A 251 -28.96 -11.77 -10.79
CA GLY A 251 -29.12 -10.32 -10.76
C GLY A 251 -30.35 -9.81 -11.53
N VAL A 252 -31.03 -10.67 -12.29
CA VAL A 252 -32.19 -10.37 -13.13
C VAL A 252 -33.38 -11.19 -12.65
N PHE A 253 -34.42 -10.51 -12.16
CA PHE A 253 -35.68 -11.13 -11.73
C PHE A 253 -36.83 -10.15 -11.96
N ASP A 254 -38.07 -10.65 -11.90
CA ASP A 254 -39.27 -9.82 -12.01
C ASP A 254 -39.76 -9.42 -10.60
N PRO A 255 -39.66 -8.15 -10.19
CA PRO A 255 -40.10 -7.69 -8.88
C PRO A 255 -41.61 -7.84 -8.66
N ARG A 256 -42.41 -7.98 -9.73
CA ARG A 256 -43.86 -8.20 -9.63
C ARG A 256 -44.21 -9.58 -9.07
N LYS A 257 -43.27 -10.52 -9.11
CA LYS A 257 -43.42 -11.87 -8.55
C LYS A 257 -43.07 -11.96 -7.07
N MET A 258 -42.56 -10.88 -6.48
CA MET A 258 -42.33 -10.81 -5.04
C MET A 258 -43.65 -10.71 -4.29
N SER A 259 -43.78 -11.46 -3.19
CA SER A 259 -44.86 -11.27 -2.24
C SER A 259 -44.75 -9.90 -1.57
N ASP A 260 -45.88 -9.32 -1.14
CA ASP A 260 -45.87 -8.01 -0.51
C ASP A 260 -45.14 -8.01 0.83
N SER A 261 -45.22 -9.11 1.61
CA SER A 261 -44.43 -9.27 2.84
C SER A 261 -42.92 -9.26 2.58
N THR A 262 -42.46 -9.91 1.50
CA THR A 262 -41.04 -9.85 1.08
C THR A 262 -40.63 -8.42 0.74
N LYS A 263 -41.47 -7.67 0.03
CA LYS A 263 -41.19 -6.28 -0.33
C LYS A 263 -41.08 -5.38 0.91
N GLU A 264 -42.02 -5.53 1.83
CA GLU A 264 -42.03 -4.79 3.10
C GLU A 264 -40.78 -5.11 3.94
N ASN A 265 -40.40 -6.38 4.04
CA ASN A 265 -39.22 -6.80 4.80
C ASN A 265 -37.92 -6.26 4.18
N ILE A 266 -37.76 -6.32 2.85
CA ILE A 266 -36.59 -5.73 2.18
C ILE A 266 -36.49 -4.22 2.48
N LEU A 267 -37.61 -3.49 2.41
CA LEU A 267 -37.62 -2.06 2.73
C LEU A 267 -37.30 -1.80 4.20
N LYS A 268 -37.75 -2.67 5.11
CA LYS A 268 -37.41 -2.62 6.54
C LYS A 268 -35.91 -2.80 6.76
N HIS A 269 -35.28 -3.78 6.11
CA HIS A 269 -33.83 -4.02 6.16
C HIS A 269 -33.03 -2.82 5.65
N LEU A 270 -33.45 -2.20 4.54
CA LEU A 270 -32.81 -0.96 4.06
C LEU A 270 -33.02 0.22 5.01
N THR A 271 -34.16 0.27 5.71
CA THR A 271 -34.42 1.31 6.72
C THR A 271 -33.59 1.12 7.98
N GLU A 272 -33.33 -0.13 8.37
CA GLU A 272 -32.37 -0.44 9.42
C GLU A 272 -30.96 0.01 9.01
N LEU A 273 -30.51 -0.38 7.81
CA LEU A 273 -29.21 0.02 7.29
C LEU A 273 -29.03 1.55 7.26
N GLU A 274 -30.06 2.28 6.83
CA GLU A 274 -30.05 3.75 6.83
C GLU A 274 -29.81 4.34 8.23
N LYS A 275 -30.49 3.80 9.25
CA LYS A 275 -30.32 4.23 10.64
C LYS A 275 -28.90 3.94 11.14
N VAL A 276 -28.40 2.74 10.86
CA VAL A 276 -27.04 2.33 11.26
C VAL A 276 -25.97 3.22 10.61
N ILE A 277 -26.17 3.63 9.35
CA ILE A 277 -25.23 4.53 8.65
C ILE A 277 -25.28 5.96 9.23
N GLN A 278 -26.43 6.39 9.73
CA GLN A 278 -26.61 7.71 10.33
C GLN A 278 -25.90 7.89 11.67
N GLU A 279 -25.80 6.82 12.47
CA GLU A 279 -25.14 6.80 13.80
C GLU A 279 -23.61 7.01 13.70
#